data_AF-A0A1V5D020-F1
#
_entry.id   AF-A0A1V5D020-F1
#
_cell.length_a   1.000
_cell.length_b   1.000
_cell.length_c   1.000
_cell.angle_alpha   90.00
_cell.angle_beta   90.00
_cell.angle_gamma   90.00
#
_symmetry.space_group_name_H-M   'P 1'
#
loop_
_entity.id
_entity.type
_entity.pdbx_description
1 polymer ?
#
loop_
_entity_poly.entity_id
_entity_poly.type
_entity_poly.pdbx_seq_one_letter_code
_entity_poly.pdbx_strand_id
1 'polypeptide(L)'
;MNWYFQVLKKYAVFSGRARRKEYWYFFLFNFIVEFVLGFIDGFTGTFSKSIGMGLLGGIYALAVLIPGIAVSVRRLHDTDRSGWWLFIGLIPIIGVIVLLIFMVQGSRKGENRYGPNPKAAEFCKECGKEIDDNAAVCAHCGALIQRSET
;
A
#
# COMPACT_ATOMS: atom_id res chain seq x y z
N MET A 1 3.44 -12.31 -0.21
CA MET A 1 3.52 -12.14 -1.68
C MET A 1 2.20 -11.68 -2.30
N ASN A 2 1.03 -12.20 -1.89
CA ASN A 2 -0.28 -11.78 -2.44
C ASN A 2 -0.56 -10.27 -2.45
N TRP A 3 -0.01 -9.51 -1.49
CA TRP A 3 -0.20 -8.06 -1.38
C TRP A 3 0.28 -7.25 -2.59
N TYR A 4 1.37 -7.67 -3.25
CA TYR A 4 1.86 -6.97 -4.45
C TYR A 4 0.87 -7.10 -5.61
N PHE A 5 0.44 -8.33 -5.89
CA PHE A 5 -0.55 -8.61 -6.93
C PHE A 5 -1.91 -7.97 -6.64
N GLN A 6 -2.31 -7.82 -5.37
CA GLN A 6 -3.53 -7.10 -5.03
C GLN A 6 -3.49 -5.63 -5.48
N VAL A 7 -2.34 -4.96 -5.34
CA VAL A 7 -2.19 -3.57 -5.80
C VAL A 7 -2.28 -3.51 -7.33
N LEU A 8 -1.64 -4.45 -8.03
CA LEU A 8 -1.72 -4.53 -9.50
C LEU A 8 -3.12 -4.89 -10.01
N LYS A 9 -3.85 -5.77 -9.33
CA LYS A 9 -5.28 -6.05 -9.63
C LYS A 9 -6.14 -4.79 -9.49
N LYS A 10 -5.79 -3.91 -8.54
CA LYS A 10 -6.44 -2.62 -8.30
C LYS A 10 -5.66 -1.46 -8.95
N TYR A 11 -5.22 -1.67 -10.19
CA TYR A 11 -4.27 -0.82 -10.92
C TYR A 11 -4.61 0.68 -10.88
N ALA A 12 -5.84 1.05 -11.26
CA ALA A 12 -6.31 2.43 -11.31
C ALA A 12 -7.52 2.68 -10.39
N VAL A 13 -7.60 1.96 -9.27
CA VAL A 13 -8.70 2.11 -8.31
C VAL A 13 -8.29 3.07 -7.19
N PHE A 14 -8.78 4.31 -7.21
CA PHE A 14 -8.41 5.31 -6.20
C PHE A 14 -9.34 5.32 -4.97
N SER A 15 -10.50 4.67 -5.05
CA SER A 15 -11.47 4.57 -3.96
C SER A 15 -11.13 3.43 -2.99
N GLY A 16 -11.72 3.49 -1.80
CA GLY A 16 -11.51 2.50 -0.75
C GLY A 16 -10.26 2.77 0.10
N ARG A 17 -9.88 1.75 0.87
CA ARG A 17 -8.80 1.80 1.87
C ARG A 17 -7.75 0.72 1.56
N ALA A 18 -6.48 1.04 1.78
CA ALA A 18 -5.37 0.10 1.63
C ALA A 18 -4.70 -0.17 2.99
N ARG A 19 -4.41 -1.45 3.27
CA ARG A 19 -3.66 -1.85 4.47
C ARG A 19 -2.20 -1.39 4.38
N ARG A 20 -1.54 -1.27 5.53
CA ARG A 20 -0.07 -1.04 5.61
C ARG A 20 0.71 -2.10 4.85
N LYS A 21 0.32 -3.38 4.97
CA LYS A 21 0.96 -4.49 4.26
C LYS A 21 0.87 -4.30 2.74
N GLU A 22 -0.31 -3.94 2.20
CA GLU A 22 -0.47 -3.64 0.76
C GLU A 22 0.50 -2.55 0.28
N TYR A 23 0.54 -1.43 1.01
CA TYR A 23 1.41 -0.31 0.67
C TYR A 23 2.90 -0.68 0.75
N TRP A 24 3.37 -1.12 1.92
CA TRP A 24 4.80 -1.32 2.16
C TRP A 24 5.38 -2.50 1.37
N TYR A 25 4.64 -3.59 1.20
CA TYR A 25 5.11 -4.67 0.32
C TYR A 25 5.14 -4.21 -1.14
N PHE A 26 4.17 -3.44 -1.62
CA PHE A 26 4.21 -2.91 -2.97
C PHE A 26 5.47 -2.07 -3.23
N PHE A 27 5.77 -1.10 -2.36
CA PHE A 27 6.99 -0.30 -2.50
C PHE A 27 8.27 -1.12 -2.34
N LEU A 28 8.31 -2.08 -1.41
CA LEU A 28 9.46 -2.98 -1.24
C LEU A 28 9.76 -3.80 -2.49
N PHE A 29 8.74 -4.42 -3.10
CA PHE A 29 8.94 -5.20 -4.33
C PHE A 29 9.34 -4.33 -5.51
N ASN A 30 8.73 -3.15 -5.67
CA ASN A 30 9.16 -2.20 -6.69
C ASN A 30 10.63 -1.79 -6.52
N PHE A 31 11.07 -1.53 -5.29
CA PHE A 31 12.47 -1.22 -5.00
C PHE A 31 13.41 -2.37 -5.41
N ILE A 32 13.03 -3.62 -5.11
CA ILE A 32 13.81 -4.80 -5.51
C ILE A 32 13.87 -4.94 -7.04
N VAL A 33 12.74 -4.75 -7.73
CA VAL A 33 12.69 -4.85 -9.20
C VAL A 33 13.53 -3.74 -9.84
N GLU A 34 13.40 -2.50 -9.40
CA GLU A 34 14.22 -1.37 -9.87
C GLU A 34 15.70 -1.60 -9.64
N PHE A 35 16.08 -2.12 -8.47
CA PHE A 35 17.46 -2.46 -8.18
C PHE A 35 18.01 -3.48 -9.18
N VAL A 36 17.27 -4.56 -9.45
CA VAL A 36 17.66 -5.60 -10.42
C VAL A 36 17.73 -5.04 -11.84
N LEU A 37 16.73 -4.25 -12.26
CA LEU A 37 16.71 -3.63 -13.59
C LEU A 37 17.89 -2.67 -13.78
N GLY A 38 18.30 -1.95 -12.74
CA GLY A 38 19.48 -1.09 -12.77
C GLY A 38 20.78 -1.84 -13.09
N PHE A 39 20.98 -3.05 -12.54
CA PHE A 39 22.12 -3.90 -12.93
C PHE A 39 22.02 -4.34 -14.38
N ILE A 40 20.83 -4.78 -14.82
CA ILE A 40 20.62 -5.24 -16.20
C ILE A 40 20.89 -4.12 -17.19
N ASP A 41 20.36 -2.92 -16.95
CA ASP A 41 20.61 -1.75 -17.78
C ASP A 41 22.11 -1.36 -17.78
N GLY A 42 22.80 -1.55 -16.65
CA GLY A 42 24.25 -1.37 -16.56
C GLY A 42 25.05 -2.36 -17.42
N PHE A 43 24.67 -3.64 -17.43
CA PHE A 43 25.32 -4.69 -18.22
C PHE A 43 25.00 -4.61 -19.72
N THR A 44 23.78 -4.21 -20.06
CA THR A 44 23.32 -4.08 -21.46
C THR A 44 23.72 -2.76 -22.11
N GLY A 45 24.28 -1.82 -21.33
CA GLY A 45 24.73 -0.51 -21.82
C GLY A 45 23.59 0.49 -22.05
N THR A 46 22.37 0.18 -21.62
CA THR A 46 21.19 1.05 -21.72
C THR A 46 21.06 2.04 -20.55
N PHE A 47 21.95 1.96 -19.55
CA PHE A 47 21.96 2.87 -18.41
C PHE A 47 22.44 4.27 -18.79
N SER A 48 21.61 5.29 -18.58
CA SER A 48 21.97 6.69 -18.79
C SER A 48 22.43 7.35 -17.48
N LYS A 49 23.71 7.72 -17.40
CA LYS A 49 24.26 8.44 -16.24
C LYS A 49 23.70 9.86 -16.07
N SER A 50 23.31 10.52 -17.16
CA SER A 50 22.78 11.89 -17.11
C SER A 50 21.39 11.94 -16.48
N ILE A 51 20.59 10.90 -16.67
CA ILE A 51 19.24 10.78 -16.13
C ILE A 51 19.24 9.95 -14.83
N GLY A 52 20.29 9.15 -14.59
CA GLY A 52 20.39 8.25 -13.45
C GLY A 52 19.49 7.01 -13.55
N MET A 53 19.03 6.69 -14.76
CA MET A 53 18.04 5.64 -15.02
C MET A 53 18.37 4.93 -16.34
N GLY A 54 18.08 3.63 -16.41
CA GLY A 54 18.19 2.84 -17.63
C GLY A 54 16.87 2.69 -18.36
N LEU A 55 16.93 2.17 -19.59
CA LEU A 55 15.75 2.02 -20.44
C LEU A 55 14.69 1.10 -19.82
N LEU A 56 15.11 -0.06 -19.29
CA LEU A 56 14.18 -1.02 -18.71
C LEU A 56 13.61 -0.51 -17.39
N GLY A 57 14.46 0.07 -16.53
CA GLY A 57 14.02 0.73 -15.31
C GLY A 57 12.98 1.83 -15.59
N GLY A 58 13.22 2.68 -16.59
CA GLY A 58 12.28 3.74 -16.96
C GLY A 58 10.92 3.24 -17.45
N ILE A 59 10.89 2.19 -18.27
CA ILE A 59 9.63 1.57 -18.73
C ILE A 59 8.88 0.97 -17.53
N TYR A 60 9.60 0.30 -16.64
CA TYR A 60 9.00 -0.29 -15.44
C TYR A 60 8.43 0.78 -14.50
N ALA A 61 9.20 1.84 -14.22
CA ALA A 61 8.77 2.97 -13.41
C ALA A 61 7.45 3.58 -13.93
N LEU A 62 7.32 3.75 -15.24
CA LEU A 62 6.09 4.22 -15.87
C LEU A 62 4.92 3.24 -15.70
N ALA A 63 5.17 1.94 -15.83
CA ALA A 63 4.14 0.91 -15.65
C ALA A 63 3.60 0.85 -14.21
N VAL A 64 4.43 1.13 -13.21
CA VAL A 64 4.03 1.08 -11.80
C VAL A 64 3.62 2.44 -11.21
N LEU A 65 3.74 3.51 -11.99
CA LEU A 65 3.40 4.87 -11.57
C LEU A 65 1.93 4.99 -11.13
N ILE A 66 1.00 4.56 -11.99
CA ILE A 66 -0.44 4.63 -11.72
C ILE A 66 -0.85 3.80 -10.50
N PRO A 67 -0.50 2.51 -10.39
CA PRO A 67 -0.83 1.73 -9.19
C PRO A 67 -0.13 2.26 -7.93
N GLY A 68 1.07 2.84 -8.05
CA GLY A 68 1.76 3.51 -6.94
C GLY A 68 1.00 4.72 -6.39
N ILE A 69 0.46 5.56 -7.26
CA ILE A 69 -0.39 6.69 -6.85
C ILE A 69 -1.70 6.15 -6.27
N ALA A 70 -2.34 5.19 -6.93
CA ALA A 70 -3.61 4.62 -6.49
C ALA A 70 -3.53 4.00 -5.09
N VAL A 71 -2.51 3.18 -4.80
CA VAL A 71 -2.33 2.59 -3.46
C VAL A 71 -2.00 3.66 -2.42
N SER A 72 -1.24 4.70 -2.77
CA SER A 72 -0.92 5.80 -1.86
C SER A 72 -2.16 6.61 -1.48
N VAL A 73 -3.05 6.88 -2.44
CA VAL A 73 -4.36 7.53 -2.19
C VAL A 73 -5.22 6.68 -1.25
N ARG A 74 -5.39 5.38 -1.55
CA ARG A 74 -6.14 4.45 -0.69
C ARG A 74 -5.52 4.32 0.70
N ARG A 75 -4.21 4.48 0.82
CA ARG A 75 -3.51 4.44 2.11
C ARG A 75 -3.76 5.71 2.93
N LEU A 76 -3.81 6.88 2.29
CA LEU A 76 -4.24 8.12 2.96
C LEU A 76 -5.70 8.03 3.41
N HIS A 77 -6.58 7.49 2.56
CA HIS A 77 -7.98 7.21 2.89
C HIS A 77 -8.12 6.32 4.12
N ASP A 78 -7.23 5.35 4.30
CA ASP A 78 -7.24 4.46 5.48
C ASP A 78 -7.00 5.19 6.81
N THR A 79 -6.35 6.35 6.75
CA THR A 79 -6.16 7.28 7.89
C THR A 79 -7.14 8.47 7.88
N ASP A 80 -8.21 8.37 7.08
CA ASP A 80 -9.26 9.38 6.91
C ASP A 80 -8.78 10.71 6.28
N ARG A 81 -7.66 10.67 5.55
CA ARG A 81 -7.12 11.82 4.81
C ARG A 81 -7.50 11.75 3.34
N SER A 82 -7.62 12.89 2.67
CA SER A 82 -7.84 12.92 1.22
C SER A 82 -6.56 12.60 0.44
N GLY A 83 -6.70 12.08 -0.79
CA GLY A 83 -5.56 11.83 -1.69
C GLY A 83 -4.71 13.07 -2.01
N TRP A 84 -5.30 14.26 -1.92
CA TRP A 84 -4.59 15.55 -2.12
C TRP A 84 -3.40 15.75 -1.18
N TRP A 85 -3.35 15.06 -0.04
CA TRP A 85 -2.18 15.10 0.84
C TRP A 85 -0.90 14.61 0.17
N LEU A 86 -0.97 13.83 -0.93
CA LEU A 86 0.24 13.44 -1.68
C LEU A 86 1.04 14.64 -2.19
N PHE A 87 0.39 15.76 -2.51
CA PHE A 87 1.07 16.95 -3.01
C PHE A 87 1.97 17.61 -1.97
N ILE A 88 1.80 17.33 -0.68
CA ILE A 88 2.74 17.82 0.33
C ILE A 88 4.15 17.26 0.07
N GLY A 89 4.28 16.11 -0.59
CA GLY A 89 5.56 15.53 -0.99
C GLY A 89 6.38 16.40 -1.96
N LEU A 90 5.76 17.41 -2.59
CA LEU A 90 6.46 18.42 -3.38
C LEU A 90 7.27 19.40 -2.50
N ILE A 91 6.99 19.48 -1.21
CA ILE A 91 7.77 20.23 -0.24
C ILE A 91 8.95 19.35 0.21
N PRO A 92 10.20 19.72 -0.10
CA PRO A 92 11.35 18.89 0.20
C PRO A 92 11.51 18.70 1.72
N ILE A 93 11.99 17.52 2.11
CA ILE A 93 12.26 17.10 3.50
C ILE A 93 10.98 17.03 4.35
N ILE A 94 10.36 18.16 4.67
CA ILE A 94 9.20 18.25 5.57
C ILE A 94 8.01 17.49 4.99
N GLY A 95 7.71 17.68 3.71
CA GLY A 95 6.59 17.01 3.05
C GLY A 95 6.74 15.50 3.01
N VAL A 96 7.96 15.03 2.72
CA VAL A 96 8.30 13.61 2.72
C VAL A 96 8.16 13.02 4.13
N ILE A 97 8.67 13.69 5.16
CA ILE A 97 8.56 13.23 6.55
C ILE A 97 7.08 13.12 6.96
N VAL A 98 6.27 14.13 6.67
CA VAL A 98 4.83 14.13 6.98
C VAL A 98 4.12 12.97 6.27
N LEU A 99 4.39 12.74 4.99
CA LEU A 99 3.82 11.61 4.26
C LEU A 99 4.26 10.28 4.85
N LEU A 100 5.55 10.10 5.15
CA LEU A 100 6.06 8.88 5.77
C LEU A 100 5.33 8.58 7.08
N ILE A 101 5.13 9.59 7.93
CA ILE A 101 4.35 9.47 9.17
C ILE A 101 2.93 8.98 8.86
N PHE A 102 2.25 9.53 7.84
CA PHE A 102 0.92 9.08 7.45
C PHE A 102 0.92 7.63 6.92
N MET A 103 1.94 7.23 6.15
CA MET A 103 2.04 5.90 5.58
C MET A 103 2.32 4.81 6.62
N VAL A 104 2.95 5.14 7.75
CA VAL A 104 3.20 4.18 8.87
C VAL A 104 2.07 4.12 9.90
N GLN A 105 1.23 5.15 10.02
CA GLN A 105 0.15 5.24 11.02
C GLN A 105 -0.84 4.05 10.99
N GLY A 106 -1.48 3.73 12.11
CA GLY A 106 -2.54 2.71 12.14
C GLY A 106 -3.76 3.10 11.29
N SER A 107 -4.48 2.10 10.79
CA SER A 107 -5.79 2.29 10.15
C SER A 107 -6.78 2.93 11.14
N ARG A 108 -7.63 3.85 10.67
CA ARG A 108 -8.72 4.40 11.51
C ARG A 108 -9.65 3.26 11.93
N LYS A 109 -9.95 3.16 13.24
CA LYS A 109 -10.89 2.16 13.78
C LYS A 109 -12.29 2.40 13.22
N GLY A 110 -13.02 1.32 12.97
CA GLY A 110 -14.37 1.38 12.40
C GLY A 110 -14.41 1.86 10.94
N GLU A 111 -15.62 2.17 10.50
CA GLU A 111 -15.88 2.74 9.19
C GLU A 111 -15.43 4.21 9.13
N ASN A 112 -14.94 4.64 7.97
CA ASN A 112 -14.73 6.05 7.67
C ASN A 112 -15.42 6.38 6.34
N ARG A 113 -15.35 7.65 5.91
CA ARG A 113 -15.96 8.11 4.65
C ARG A 113 -15.48 7.39 3.37
N TYR A 114 -14.41 6.61 3.46
CA TYR A 114 -13.85 5.83 2.36
C TYR A 114 -14.18 4.33 2.46
N GLY A 115 -15.04 3.95 3.40
CA GLY A 115 -15.56 2.60 3.57
C GLY A 115 -15.09 1.89 4.85
N PRO A 116 -15.49 0.62 5.00
CA PRO A 116 -15.19 -0.17 6.19
C PRO A 116 -13.68 -0.37 6.35
N ASN A 117 -13.22 -0.50 7.59
CA ASN A 117 -11.81 -0.80 7.85
C ASN A 117 -11.43 -2.08 7.09
N PRO A 118 -10.31 -2.11 6.35
CA PRO A 118 -9.87 -3.34 5.71
C PRO A 118 -9.50 -4.42 6.74
N LYS A 119 -9.26 -4.06 8.01
CA LYS A 119 -9.22 -4.96 9.18
C LYS A 119 -10.60 -5.27 9.78
N ALA A 120 -11.70 -4.74 9.26
CA ALA A 120 -13.01 -4.96 9.86
C ALA A 120 -13.45 -6.43 9.80
N ALA A 121 -12.95 -7.18 8.82
CA ALA A 121 -13.05 -8.64 8.78
C ALA A 121 -12.32 -9.34 9.95
N GLU A 122 -11.52 -8.61 10.72
CA GLU A 122 -10.81 -9.05 11.93
C GLU A 122 -11.48 -8.52 13.22
N PHE A 123 -12.69 -7.95 13.21
CA PHE A 123 -13.45 -7.75 14.46
C PHE A 123 -14.46 -8.87 14.65
N CYS A 124 -14.62 -9.33 15.88
CA CYS A 124 -15.60 -10.35 16.19
C CYS A 124 -17.00 -9.77 16.05
N LYS A 125 -17.84 -10.38 15.19
CA LYS A 125 -19.24 -9.96 15.00
C LYS A 125 -20.06 -10.05 16.29
N GLU A 126 -19.69 -10.94 17.20
CA GLU A 126 -20.38 -11.14 18.48
C GLU A 126 -19.97 -10.10 19.54
N CYS A 127 -18.66 -9.93 19.80
CA CYS A 127 -18.20 -9.11 20.92
C CYS A 127 -17.55 -7.78 20.53
N GLY A 128 -17.39 -7.51 19.23
CA GLY A 128 -16.81 -6.27 18.70
C GLY A 128 -15.31 -6.06 19.01
N LYS A 129 -14.63 -7.06 19.59
CA LYS A 129 -13.19 -6.98 19.89
C LYS A 129 -12.34 -7.31 18.66
N GLU A 130 -11.16 -6.69 18.60
CA GLU A 130 -10.15 -6.97 17.57
C GLU A 130 -9.70 -8.42 17.71
N ILE A 131 -9.59 -9.10 16.58
CA ILE A 131 -9.19 -10.49 16.45
C ILE A 131 -7.86 -10.50 15.71
N ASP A 132 -6.95 -11.38 16.10
CA ASP A 132 -5.69 -11.53 15.40
C ASP A 132 -5.89 -11.94 13.93
N ASP A 133 -5.01 -11.43 13.05
CA ASP A 133 -5.02 -11.64 11.59
C ASP A 133 -5.18 -13.13 11.18
N ASN A 134 -4.88 -14.10 12.06
CA ASN A 134 -4.96 -15.56 11.82
C ASN A 134 -5.80 -16.35 12.85
N ALA A 135 -6.52 -15.68 13.77
CA ALA A 135 -7.32 -16.38 14.76
C ALA A 135 -8.56 -17.04 14.11
N ALA A 136 -8.73 -18.34 14.37
CA ALA A 136 -9.92 -19.11 14.00
C ALA A 136 -11.08 -18.92 14.99
N VAL A 137 -10.74 -18.49 16.21
CA VAL A 137 -11.66 -18.27 17.33
C VAL A 137 -11.35 -16.93 17.98
N CYS A 138 -12.36 -16.16 18.35
CA CYS A 138 -12.17 -14.95 19.13
C CYS A 138 -11.65 -15.30 20.53
N ALA A 139 -10.45 -14.81 20.89
CA ALA A 139 -9.86 -15.02 22.22
C ALA A 139 -10.68 -14.41 23.37
N HIS A 140 -11.60 -13.49 23.08
CA HIS A 140 -12.44 -12.84 24.09
C HIS A 140 -13.78 -13.53 24.36
N CYS A 141 -14.46 -14.03 23.32
CA CYS A 141 -15.82 -14.58 23.46
C CYS A 141 -16.00 -16.00 22.93
N GLY A 142 -14.96 -16.61 22.34
CA GLY A 142 -15.03 -17.97 21.83
C GLY A 142 -15.76 -18.14 20.49
N ALA A 143 -16.23 -17.05 19.86
CA ALA A 143 -16.93 -17.13 18.58
C ALA A 143 -15.99 -17.58 17.44
N LEU A 144 -16.50 -18.42 16.53
CA LEU A 144 -15.79 -18.83 15.32
C LEU A 144 -15.71 -17.67 14.33
N ILE A 145 -14.52 -17.44 13.75
CA ILE A 145 -14.28 -16.35 12.82
C ILE A 145 -14.52 -16.82 11.40
N GLN A 146 -15.69 -16.51 10.84
CA GLN A 146 -15.98 -16.73 9.43
C GLN A 146 -15.28 -15.65 8.59
N ARG A 147 -14.19 -16.02 7.93
CA ARG A 147 -13.51 -15.15 6.96
C ARG A 147 -14.30 -15.18 5.65
N SER A 148 -14.72 -14.02 5.17
CA SER A 148 -15.20 -13.93 3.79
C SER A 148 -14.02 -14.20 2.87
N GLU A 149 -14.04 -15.35 2.18
CA GLU A 149 -13.11 -15.61 1.09
C GLU A 149 -13.38 -14.57 0.00
N THR A 150 -12.40 -13.69 -0.23
CA THR A 150 -12.38 -12.74 -1.36
C THR A 150 -11.03 -12.79 -2.02
#